data_AF-A0A534WMF3-F1
#
_entry.id   AF-A0A534WMF3-F1
#
_cell.length_a   1.000
_cell.length_b   1.000
_cell.length_c   1.000
_cell.angle_alpha   90.00
_cell.angle_beta   90.00
_cell.angle_gamma   90.00
#
_symmetry.space_group_name_H-M   'P 1'
#
loop_
_entity.id
_entity.type
_entity.pdbx_description
1 polymer ?
#
loop_
_entity_poly.entity_id
_entity_poly.type
_entity_poly.pdbx_seq_one_letter_code
_entity_poly.pdbx_strand_id
1 'polypeptide(L)'
;MLRKPRSKRPLSTFATSFFVSLGSLALASSVQAQVVFQPGFHQALQVSVSTSTRTTYRTRIPIGRGGSRLRISFKAGDGSLTLHSATVALAGTQGKLASAPVAVNFNGSPGFTSNARERVTSDPIAFPVSFGNELYVSFDVDGAMAASNINAFPDSYAWAGGSVTAQNPSAGTPFMQAAAVDTIDVEGPSSIAMVALGDSITEGYVSGNVGNYVSRNDDYRNSWPAIAQGLLRVPVVNGAVSGQGVFEATARLQTEVFTMQGLTDCLVLIGTNDLGGSTADQIDAGLSALFDKLRPVCRIWVGTLLPKEQNCCVNYATVVATRIAVNDWIRHQAKVNGVIDFEAVLAQTGDVNRFAAGLGEDGIHPSIAGQRIMGQEAAKMLSPLVASSGVAEPRIEAIRPTSGASSGGTAVAITGVNFLPGSTLTIGGVPVVHVEVSDSNNLTATTGPRDPGPADIVLTNPDGRSATMALGFTYVTSPDPATSGGCSGSGANPSLLLLVPVLVFIGSRASTRRRVRSTA
;
A
#
# COMPACT_ATOMS: atom_id res chain seq x y z
N MET A 1 -36.98 70.48 7.30
CA MET A 1 -37.74 71.06 8.42
C MET A 1 -37.75 70.02 9.54
N LEU A 2 -37.31 70.20 10.80
CA LEU A 2 -36.89 71.33 11.61
C LEU A 2 -36.10 70.75 12.83
N ARG A 3 -34.94 71.35 13.13
CA ARG A 3 -34.26 71.57 14.45
C ARG A 3 -34.00 70.44 15.49
N LYS A 4 -32.70 70.27 15.81
CA LYS A 4 -32.13 69.87 17.13
C LYS A 4 -32.16 71.04 18.14
N PRO A 5 -32.00 70.78 19.46
CA PRO A 5 -30.70 71.04 20.17
C PRO A 5 -30.36 69.97 21.26
N ARG A 6 -29.13 69.44 21.46
CA ARG A 6 -27.95 69.90 22.27
C ARG A 6 -28.33 70.60 23.60
N SER A 7 -27.77 70.34 24.79
CA SER A 7 -26.42 69.95 25.28
C SER A 7 -26.53 69.49 26.77
N LYS A 8 -25.56 68.83 27.43
CA LYS A 8 -24.34 69.40 28.06
C LYS A 8 -23.32 68.30 28.46
N ARG A 9 -22.02 68.61 28.37
CA ARG A 9 -20.84 67.92 28.96
C ARG A 9 -20.51 68.53 30.36
N PRO A 10 -19.59 67.98 31.19
CA PRO A 10 -18.11 68.12 31.06
C PRO A 10 -17.30 66.81 31.30
N LEU A 11 -16.14 66.58 30.63
CA LEU A 11 -14.72 66.57 31.13
C LEU A 11 -14.47 65.74 32.42
N SER A 12 -13.48 64.84 32.59
CA SER A 12 -12.06 64.86 32.19
C SER A 12 -11.34 63.49 32.40
N THR A 13 -10.37 63.18 31.52
CA THR A 13 -9.03 62.55 31.73
C THR A 13 -8.84 61.31 32.64
N PHE A 14 -8.30 60.20 32.11
CA PHE A 14 -6.96 59.63 32.44
C PHE A 14 -6.68 58.34 31.64
N ALA A 15 -5.45 58.24 31.15
CA ALA A 15 -4.93 57.11 30.39
C ALA A 15 -4.48 55.96 31.31
N THR A 16 -4.69 54.71 30.88
CA THR A 16 -3.77 53.60 31.21
C THR A 16 -3.88 52.54 30.12
N SER A 17 -2.82 52.41 29.33
CA SER A 17 -2.62 51.30 28.41
C SER A 17 -2.26 50.04 29.20
N PHE A 18 -3.09 49.00 29.11
CA PHE A 18 -2.71 47.64 29.51
C PHE A 18 -2.48 46.82 28.25
N PHE A 19 -1.21 46.62 27.90
CA PHE A 19 -0.82 45.54 27.00
C PHE A 19 -0.99 44.22 27.76
N VAL A 20 -2.07 43.50 27.49
CA VAL A 20 -2.15 42.07 27.83
C VAL A 20 -1.67 41.31 26.60
N SER A 21 -0.43 40.83 26.66
CA SER A 21 0.06 39.79 25.78
C SER A 21 -0.71 38.51 26.11
N LEU A 22 -1.77 38.24 25.36
CA LEU A 22 -2.36 36.90 25.29
C LEU A 22 -1.46 36.08 24.37
N GLY A 23 -0.45 35.47 24.97
CA GLY A 23 0.20 34.31 24.39
C GLY A 23 -0.84 33.20 24.28
N SER A 24 -1.46 33.07 23.11
CA SER A 24 -2.27 31.92 22.78
C SER A 24 -1.36 30.70 22.71
N LEU A 25 -1.28 29.93 23.79
CA LEU A 25 -0.91 28.52 23.68
C LEU A 25 -2.01 27.84 22.88
N ALA A 26 -1.80 27.73 21.56
CA ALA A 26 -2.51 26.77 20.75
C ALA A 26 -2.08 25.39 21.24
N LEU A 27 -2.86 24.81 22.15
CA LEU A 27 -2.85 23.38 22.38
C LEU A 27 -3.37 22.75 21.08
N ALA A 28 -2.44 22.39 20.20
CA ALA A 28 -2.73 21.50 19.09
C ALA A 28 -3.14 20.16 19.71
N SER A 29 -4.45 19.95 19.83
CA SER A 29 -5.01 18.64 20.12
C SER A 29 -4.56 17.71 18.99
N SER A 30 -3.53 16.90 19.25
CA SER A 30 -3.13 15.83 18.35
C SER A 30 -4.27 14.82 18.32
N VAL A 31 -5.17 14.93 17.34
CA VAL A 31 -6.13 13.88 17.04
C VAL A 31 -5.30 12.68 16.58
N GLN A 32 -5.07 11.72 17.47
CA GLN A 32 -4.40 10.48 17.09
C GLN A 32 -5.26 9.79 16.03
N ALA A 33 -4.66 9.51 14.88
CA ALA A 33 -5.31 8.79 13.81
C ALA A 33 -5.83 7.44 14.34
N GLN A 34 -7.12 7.16 14.13
CA GLN A 34 -7.74 5.93 14.59
C GLN A 34 -7.11 4.75 13.86
N VAL A 35 -6.74 3.69 14.59
CA VAL A 35 -6.29 2.44 13.96
C VAL A 35 -7.48 1.73 13.35
N VAL A 36 -7.46 1.54 12.02
CA VAL A 36 -8.56 0.99 11.24
C VAL A 36 -8.03 0.05 10.15
N PHE A 37 -8.86 -0.89 9.72
CA PHE A 37 -8.65 -1.61 8.47
C PHE A 37 -9.07 -0.71 7.30
N GLN A 38 -8.15 -0.50 6.37
CA GLN A 38 -8.37 0.19 5.10
C GLN A 38 -7.76 -0.66 3.97
N PRO A 39 -8.28 -0.54 2.73
CA PRO A 39 -7.81 -1.36 1.63
C PRO A 39 -6.34 -1.04 1.30
N GLY A 40 -5.48 -2.05 1.34
CA GLY A 40 -4.12 -2.01 0.79
C GLY A 40 -4.04 -2.59 -0.61
N PHE A 41 -5.03 -3.40 -1.01
CA PHE A 41 -5.22 -3.93 -2.34
C PHE A 41 -6.71 -4.19 -2.58
N HIS A 42 -7.16 -3.97 -3.80
CA HIS A 42 -8.46 -4.42 -4.29
C HIS A 42 -8.36 -4.71 -5.79
N GLN A 43 -9.14 -5.71 -6.21
CA GLN A 43 -9.44 -6.04 -7.59
C GLN A 43 -10.91 -6.44 -7.69
N ALA A 44 -11.68 -5.79 -8.56
CA ALA A 44 -13.05 -6.21 -8.86
C ALA A 44 -13.06 -7.54 -9.62
N LEU A 45 -13.91 -8.48 -9.18
CA LEU A 45 -13.98 -9.85 -9.72
C LEU A 45 -15.39 -10.15 -10.26
N GLN A 46 -15.58 -10.00 -11.57
CA GLN A 46 -16.91 -10.09 -12.21
C GLN A 46 -17.14 -11.37 -13.01
N VAL A 47 -16.09 -12.03 -13.49
CA VAL A 47 -16.24 -13.31 -14.20
C VAL A 47 -16.06 -14.48 -13.24
N SER A 48 -16.22 -15.69 -13.74
CA SER A 48 -16.13 -16.92 -12.98
C SER A 48 -15.11 -17.87 -13.61
N VAL A 49 -14.20 -18.39 -12.80
CA VAL A 49 -13.31 -19.50 -13.16
C VAL A 49 -13.54 -20.63 -12.16
N SER A 50 -13.45 -21.88 -12.60
CA SER A 50 -13.77 -23.01 -11.72
C SER A 50 -12.78 -24.15 -11.88
N THR A 51 -12.68 -24.95 -10.83
CA THR A 51 -11.94 -26.21 -10.83
C THR A 51 -12.78 -27.30 -10.16
N SER A 52 -12.83 -28.47 -10.79
CA SER A 52 -13.54 -29.65 -10.27
C SER A 52 -12.68 -30.51 -9.34
N THR A 53 -11.40 -30.17 -9.20
CA THR A 53 -10.45 -30.89 -8.34
C THR A 53 -9.74 -29.90 -7.43
N ARG A 54 -9.35 -30.36 -6.25
CA ARG A 54 -8.61 -29.52 -5.31
C ARG A 54 -7.32 -28.99 -5.93
N THR A 55 -7.29 -27.68 -6.12
CA THR A 55 -6.23 -26.94 -6.80
C THR A 55 -5.70 -25.84 -5.89
N THR A 56 -4.38 -25.71 -5.80
CA THR A 56 -3.72 -24.58 -5.15
C THR A 56 -3.53 -23.47 -6.16
N TYR A 57 -3.93 -22.25 -5.80
CA TYR A 57 -3.57 -21.02 -6.50
C TYR A 57 -2.61 -20.22 -5.63
N ARG A 58 -1.68 -19.51 -6.27
CA ARG A 58 -0.73 -18.61 -5.63
C ARG A 58 -0.67 -17.31 -6.44
N THR A 59 -1.19 -16.24 -5.88
CA THR A 59 -1.26 -14.93 -6.55
C THR A 59 -0.29 -13.95 -5.91
N ARG A 60 0.54 -13.28 -6.73
CA ARG A 60 1.50 -12.25 -6.30
C ARG A 60 0.85 -10.87 -6.29
N ILE A 61 0.48 -10.38 -5.09
CA ILE A 61 -0.34 -9.18 -4.92
C ILE A 61 0.51 -8.04 -4.33
N PRO A 62 0.61 -6.87 -4.99
CA PRO A 62 1.26 -5.70 -4.41
C PRO A 62 0.35 -5.02 -3.38
N ILE A 63 0.96 -4.52 -2.29
CA ILE A 63 0.24 -3.86 -1.19
C ILE A 63 0.59 -2.38 -1.13
N GLY A 64 -0.43 -1.53 -1.27
CA GLY A 64 -0.34 -0.07 -1.27
C GLY A 64 -0.39 0.60 0.09
N ARG A 65 -0.26 -0.16 1.19
CA ARG A 65 -0.43 0.34 2.56
C ARG A 65 0.38 -0.51 3.54
N GLY A 66 1.09 0.14 4.46
CA GLY A 66 1.68 -0.58 5.59
C GLY A 66 0.79 -0.65 6.82
N GLY A 67 1.11 -1.60 7.68
CA GLY A 67 0.39 -1.84 8.91
C GLY A 67 0.78 -3.14 9.58
N SER A 68 0.10 -3.47 10.68
CA SER A 68 0.48 -4.58 11.56
C SER A 68 -0.33 -5.85 11.32
N ARG A 69 -1.56 -5.73 10.81
CA ARG A 69 -2.44 -6.87 10.58
C ARG A 69 -3.12 -6.80 9.22
N LEU A 70 -3.44 -7.97 8.68
CA LEU A 70 -4.16 -8.12 7.42
C LEU A 70 -5.55 -8.73 7.66
N ARG A 71 -6.50 -8.39 6.80
CA ARG A 71 -7.69 -9.21 6.51
C ARG A 71 -7.72 -9.47 5.02
N ILE A 72 -8.00 -10.71 4.64
CA ILE A 72 -8.07 -11.12 3.25
C ILE A 72 -9.48 -11.58 2.97
N SER A 73 -10.07 -11.01 1.94
CA SER A 73 -11.42 -11.33 1.52
C SER A 73 -11.40 -12.15 0.24
N PHE A 74 -12.23 -13.18 0.24
CA PHE A 74 -12.39 -14.14 -0.85
C PHE A 74 -13.81 -14.06 -1.38
N LYS A 75 -13.98 -14.19 -2.69
CA LYS A 75 -15.26 -14.09 -3.39
C LYS A 75 -15.49 -15.28 -4.29
N ALA A 76 -16.62 -15.95 -4.10
CA ALA A 76 -17.07 -17.04 -4.95
C ALA A 76 -17.54 -16.56 -6.32
N GLY A 77 -17.41 -17.43 -7.31
CA GLY A 77 -17.87 -17.19 -8.68
C GLY A 77 -19.37 -17.45 -8.83
N ASP A 78 -19.79 -17.90 -10.01
CA ASP A 78 -21.22 -18.16 -10.33
C ASP A 78 -21.74 -19.50 -9.74
N GLY A 79 -20.95 -20.14 -8.87
CA GLY A 79 -21.30 -21.38 -8.18
C GLY A 79 -20.70 -21.42 -6.77
N SER A 80 -20.87 -22.55 -6.10
CA SER A 80 -20.28 -22.76 -4.77
C SER A 80 -18.75 -22.77 -4.85
N LEU A 81 -18.10 -22.21 -3.83
CA LEU A 81 -16.66 -22.27 -3.61
C LEU A 81 -16.42 -22.99 -2.30
N THR A 82 -15.52 -23.98 -2.29
CA THR A 82 -14.92 -24.48 -1.05
C THR A 82 -13.45 -24.08 -1.03
N LEU A 83 -13.09 -23.27 -0.04
CA LEU A 83 -11.70 -22.99 0.31
C LEU A 83 -11.31 -23.92 1.45
N HIS A 84 -10.32 -24.79 1.23
CA HIS A 84 -9.87 -25.76 2.21
C HIS A 84 -8.83 -25.19 3.19
N SER A 85 -7.94 -24.34 2.67
CA SER A 85 -6.89 -23.69 3.44
C SER A 85 -6.32 -22.52 2.66
N ALA A 86 -5.87 -21.47 3.36
CA ALA A 86 -5.12 -20.38 2.76
C ALA A 86 -3.94 -19.94 3.63
N THR A 87 -2.91 -19.38 3.00
CA THR A 87 -1.75 -18.78 3.66
C THR A 87 -1.34 -17.49 2.98
N VAL A 88 -0.64 -16.64 3.73
CA VAL A 88 0.01 -15.43 3.24
C VAL A 88 1.49 -15.44 3.59
N ALA A 89 2.34 -14.97 2.66
CA ALA A 89 3.78 -14.81 2.85
C ALA A 89 4.30 -13.62 2.04
N LEU A 90 5.46 -13.08 2.39
CA LEU A 90 6.17 -12.15 1.52
C LEU A 90 6.55 -12.88 0.23
N ALA A 91 6.34 -12.22 -0.91
CA ALA A 91 6.65 -12.77 -2.21
C ALA A 91 8.15 -12.67 -2.51
N GLY A 92 8.74 -13.80 -2.91
CA GLY A 92 10.01 -13.85 -3.62
C GLY A 92 9.77 -13.74 -5.13
N THR A 93 10.64 -14.39 -5.91
CA THR A 93 10.53 -14.46 -7.36
C THR A 93 10.15 -15.85 -7.83
N GLN A 94 9.43 -15.93 -8.96
CA GLN A 94 9.08 -17.21 -9.60
C GLN A 94 8.31 -18.13 -8.65
N GLY A 95 7.36 -17.55 -7.93
CA GLY A 95 6.51 -18.28 -6.99
C GLY A 95 7.16 -18.62 -5.66
N LYS A 96 8.45 -18.31 -5.44
CA LYS A 96 9.14 -18.61 -4.17
C LYS A 96 8.64 -17.74 -3.04
N LEU A 97 8.53 -18.29 -1.84
CA LEU A 97 8.19 -17.51 -0.65
C LEU A 97 9.47 -16.83 -0.10
N ALA A 98 9.37 -15.55 0.24
CA ALA A 98 10.43 -14.77 0.89
C ALA A 98 10.30 -14.73 2.42
N SER A 99 9.21 -15.28 2.97
CA SER A 99 8.99 -15.48 4.40
C SER A 99 8.34 -16.84 4.66
N ALA A 100 8.30 -17.25 5.93
CA ALA A 100 7.46 -18.37 6.34
C ALA A 100 5.98 -18.05 6.03
N PRO A 101 5.20 -19.00 5.49
CA PRO A 101 3.77 -18.81 5.27
C PRO A 101 3.01 -18.79 6.60
N VAL A 102 2.09 -17.82 6.74
CA VAL A 102 1.20 -17.67 7.90
C VAL A 102 -0.22 -18.08 7.48
N ALA A 103 -0.89 -18.87 8.31
CA ALA A 103 -2.25 -19.34 8.04
C ALA A 103 -3.27 -18.19 8.00
N VAL A 104 -4.24 -18.32 7.09
CA VAL A 104 -5.40 -17.44 6.97
C VAL A 104 -6.62 -18.22 7.43
N ASN A 105 -7.22 -17.83 8.56
CA ASN A 105 -8.37 -18.51 9.15
C ASN A 105 -9.65 -17.67 8.98
N PHE A 106 -10.79 -18.36 9.05
CA PHE A 106 -12.13 -17.83 8.89
C PHE A 106 -12.98 -18.29 10.07
N ASN A 107 -13.28 -17.39 11.00
CA ASN A 107 -13.95 -17.73 12.25
C ASN A 107 -13.25 -18.90 12.98
N GLY A 108 -11.92 -18.83 13.06
CA GLY A 108 -11.04 -19.85 13.65
C GLY A 108 -10.82 -21.13 12.82
N SER A 109 -11.50 -21.29 11.68
CA SER A 109 -11.37 -22.46 10.81
C SER A 109 -10.38 -22.20 9.66
N PRO A 110 -9.65 -23.21 9.17
CA PRO A 110 -8.68 -23.03 8.07
C PRO A 110 -9.34 -22.71 6.72
N GLY A 111 -10.65 -22.95 6.57
CA GLY A 111 -11.37 -22.81 5.32
C GLY A 111 -12.87 -22.62 5.52
N PHE A 112 -13.59 -22.50 4.41
CA PHE A 112 -15.05 -22.30 4.38
C PHE A 112 -15.66 -22.81 3.07
N THR A 113 -16.98 -22.99 3.06
CA THR A 113 -17.77 -23.15 1.84
C THR A 113 -18.73 -21.98 1.73
N SER A 114 -18.90 -21.41 0.55
CA SER A 114 -19.76 -20.25 0.31
C SER A 114 -20.64 -20.44 -0.93
N ASN A 115 -21.75 -19.72 -0.95
CA ASN A 115 -22.66 -19.70 -2.10
C ASN A 115 -22.11 -18.86 -3.26
N ALA A 116 -22.77 -18.92 -4.41
CA ALA A 116 -22.42 -18.11 -5.57
C ALA A 116 -22.36 -16.61 -5.21
N ARG A 117 -21.29 -15.95 -5.67
CA ARG A 117 -21.02 -14.51 -5.48
C ARG A 117 -20.89 -14.07 -4.03
N GLU A 118 -20.91 -14.99 -3.07
CA GLU A 118 -20.71 -14.68 -1.65
C GLU A 118 -19.26 -14.26 -1.39
N ARG A 119 -19.10 -13.27 -0.51
CA ARG A 119 -17.81 -12.73 -0.09
C ARG A 119 -17.57 -13.07 1.37
N VAL A 120 -16.44 -13.73 1.65
CA VAL A 120 -16.05 -14.16 3.01
C VAL A 120 -14.72 -13.51 3.36
N THR A 121 -14.65 -12.88 4.54
CA THR A 121 -13.44 -12.18 5.01
C THR A 121 -12.78 -12.97 6.13
N SER A 122 -11.45 -13.07 6.11
CA SER A 122 -10.68 -13.76 7.13
C SER A 122 -10.75 -13.08 8.49
N ASP A 123 -10.36 -13.82 9.52
CA ASP A 123 -9.96 -13.24 10.80
C ASP A 123 -8.75 -12.31 10.61
N PRO A 124 -8.49 -11.35 11.51
CA PRO A 124 -7.25 -10.56 11.51
C PRO A 124 -5.99 -11.45 11.61
N ILE A 125 -5.06 -11.27 10.67
CA ILE A 125 -3.79 -12.00 10.59
C ILE A 125 -2.68 -11.09 11.11
N ALA A 126 -1.92 -11.53 12.11
CA ALA A 126 -0.71 -10.81 12.56
C ALA A 126 0.40 -10.99 11.52
N PHE A 127 0.47 -10.08 10.56
CA PHE A 127 1.40 -10.10 9.46
C PHE A 127 1.77 -8.65 9.09
N PRO A 128 2.84 -8.10 9.68
CA PRO A 128 3.27 -6.74 9.40
C PRO A 128 3.69 -6.60 7.94
N VAL A 129 3.24 -5.51 7.30
CA VAL A 129 3.60 -5.16 5.93
C VAL A 129 3.99 -3.69 5.85
N SER A 130 4.85 -3.37 4.89
CA SER A 130 5.14 -2.01 4.47
C SER A 130 4.53 -1.75 3.08
N PHE A 131 4.30 -0.47 2.77
CA PHE A 131 3.96 -0.04 1.42
C PHE A 131 4.94 -0.60 0.39
N GLY A 132 4.41 -1.11 -0.72
CA GLY A 132 5.20 -1.70 -1.79
C GLY A 132 5.68 -3.12 -1.49
N ASN A 133 5.39 -3.69 -0.32
CA ASN A 133 5.51 -5.13 -0.14
C ASN A 133 4.62 -5.86 -1.14
N GLU A 134 5.07 -7.04 -1.55
CA GLU A 134 4.30 -7.96 -2.36
C GLU A 134 4.10 -9.24 -1.59
N LEU A 135 2.88 -9.75 -1.66
CA LEU A 135 2.47 -10.94 -0.93
C LEU A 135 2.16 -12.06 -1.90
N TYR A 136 2.56 -13.27 -1.55
CA TYR A 136 1.91 -14.46 -2.08
C TYR A 136 0.74 -14.83 -1.18
N VAL A 137 -0.46 -14.75 -1.73
CA VAL A 137 -1.64 -15.40 -1.14
C VAL A 137 -1.80 -16.74 -1.82
N SER A 138 -1.57 -17.82 -1.06
CA SER A 138 -1.70 -19.20 -1.56
C SER A 138 -2.94 -19.85 -0.95
N PHE A 139 -3.82 -20.41 -1.77
CA PHE A 139 -5.09 -20.98 -1.31
C PHE A 139 -5.47 -22.25 -2.08
N ASP A 140 -6.00 -23.22 -1.36
CA ASP A 140 -6.50 -24.49 -1.89
C ASP A 140 -8.01 -24.43 -2.02
N VAL A 141 -8.52 -24.68 -3.22
CA VAL A 141 -9.95 -24.61 -3.50
C VAL A 141 -10.42 -25.72 -4.43
N ASP A 142 -11.72 -26.03 -4.35
CA ASP A 142 -12.52 -26.55 -5.44
C ASP A 142 -13.83 -25.73 -5.58
N GLY A 143 -14.45 -25.80 -6.76
CA GLY A 143 -15.63 -25.00 -7.09
C GLY A 143 -15.33 -23.73 -7.88
N ALA A 144 -16.23 -22.75 -7.80
CA ALA A 144 -16.22 -21.54 -8.61
C ALA A 144 -15.64 -20.33 -7.87
N MET A 145 -14.60 -19.73 -8.42
CA MET A 145 -13.99 -18.49 -7.92
C MET A 145 -14.43 -17.31 -8.79
N ALA A 146 -14.72 -16.17 -8.17
CA ALA A 146 -14.82 -14.93 -8.92
C ALA A 146 -13.43 -14.59 -9.49
N ALA A 147 -13.37 -13.98 -10.66
CA ALA A 147 -12.12 -13.59 -11.30
C ALA A 147 -12.21 -12.24 -12.03
N SER A 148 -11.04 -11.64 -12.29
CA SER A 148 -10.88 -10.44 -13.12
C SER A 148 -11.09 -10.76 -14.61
N ASN A 149 -11.33 -9.76 -15.44
CA ASN A 149 -11.42 -9.99 -16.89
C ASN A 149 -10.03 -10.14 -17.54
N ILE A 150 -8.99 -9.68 -16.87
CA ILE A 150 -7.63 -9.63 -17.42
C ILE A 150 -6.64 -10.48 -16.60
N ASN A 151 -5.55 -10.85 -17.25
CA ASN A 151 -4.44 -11.61 -16.66
C ASN A 151 -3.33 -10.67 -16.16
N ALA A 152 -3.63 -9.86 -15.14
CA ALA A 152 -2.76 -8.75 -14.70
C ALA A 152 -1.80 -9.06 -13.54
N PHE A 153 -1.63 -10.33 -13.15
CA PHE A 153 -0.82 -10.72 -12.00
C PHE A 153 0.32 -11.64 -12.42
N PRO A 154 1.36 -11.12 -13.11
CA PRO A 154 2.52 -11.93 -13.47
C PRO A 154 3.16 -12.56 -12.23
N ASP A 155 3.92 -13.63 -12.45
CA ASP A 155 4.57 -14.40 -11.37
C ASP A 155 3.58 -15.02 -10.37
N SER A 156 2.41 -15.44 -10.90
CA SER A 156 1.36 -16.15 -10.18
C SER A 156 1.12 -17.52 -10.83
N TYR A 157 0.70 -18.52 -10.04
CA TYR A 157 0.72 -19.93 -10.43
C TYR A 157 -0.48 -20.72 -9.88
N ALA A 158 -0.80 -21.84 -10.53
CA ALA A 158 -1.75 -22.84 -10.04
C ALA A 158 -1.21 -24.28 -10.21
N TRP A 159 -1.55 -25.19 -9.29
CA TRP A 159 -1.23 -26.63 -9.39
C TRP A 159 -2.24 -27.50 -8.66
N ALA A 160 -2.39 -28.74 -9.11
CA ALA A 160 -3.25 -29.73 -8.47
C ALA A 160 -2.64 -30.29 -7.17
N GLY A 161 -3.48 -30.78 -6.25
CA GLY A 161 -3.06 -31.62 -5.12
C GLY A 161 -2.95 -30.92 -3.76
N GLY A 162 -3.07 -29.59 -3.70
CA GLY A 162 -3.35 -28.87 -2.46
C GLY A 162 -2.17 -28.69 -1.48
N SER A 163 -1.25 -27.75 -1.75
CA SER A 163 -0.17 -27.41 -0.81
C SER A 163 0.09 -25.90 -0.75
N VAL A 164 -0.66 -25.21 0.10
CA VAL A 164 -0.51 -23.75 0.31
C VAL A 164 0.84 -23.33 0.89
N THR A 165 1.54 -24.22 1.62
CA THR A 165 2.82 -23.94 2.28
C THR A 165 4.06 -24.26 1.44
N ALA A 166 3.90 -24.78 0.21
CA ALA A 166 5.01 -25.18 -0.65
C ALA A 166 5.98 -24.02 -0.93
N GLN A 167 7.27 -24.19 -0.64
CA GLN A 167 8.27 -23.12 -0.78
C GLN A 167 8.57 -22.74 -2.25
N ASN A 168 8.41 -23.67 -3.18
CA ASN A 168 8.63 -23.45 -4.61
C ASN A 168 7.53 -24.18 -5.40
N PRO A 169 6.80 -23.52 -6.33
CA PRO A 169 5.79 -24.18 -7.12
C PRO A 169 6.43 -24.89 -8.32
N SER A 170 7.48 -25.70 -8.15
CA SER A 170 8.11 -26.41 -9.27
C SER A 170 7.15 -27.36 -10.04
N ALA A 171 5.93 -27.53 -9.54
CA ALA A 171 4.80 -28.23 -10.18
C ALA A 171 3.69 -27.29 -10.71
N GLY A 172 3.81 -25.97 -10.60
CA GLY A 172 2.79 -24.98 -10.92
C GLY A 172 2.86 -24.42 -12.34
N THR A 173 1.71 -24.35 -13.00
CA THR A 173 1.54 -23.63 -14.27
C THR A 173 1.25 -22.16 -14.01
N PRO A 174 1.76 -21.23 -14.82
CA PRO A 174 1.40 -19.81 -14.72
C PRO A 174 -0.12 -19.59 -14.71
N PHE A 175 -0.58 -18.77 -13.77
CA PHE A 175 -1.97 -18.37 -13.60
C PHE A 175 -2.00 -16.90 -13.15
N MET A 176 -2.07 -15.98 -14.10
CA MET A 176 -1.93 -14.53 -13.92
C MET A 176 -3.27 -13.80 -13.81
N GLN A 177 -4.39 -14.53 -13.80
CA GLN A 177 -5.71 -13.95 -13.55
C GLN A 177 -5.88 -13.75 -12.04
N ALA A 178 -6.42 -12.60 -11.62
CA ALA A 178 -6.89 -12.51 -10.24
C ALA A 178 -8.10 -13.43 -10.09
N ALA A 179 -8.06 -14.32 -9.11
CA ALA A 179 -9.15 -15.22 -8.79
C ALA A 179 -9.30 -15.34 -7.28
N ALA A 180 -10.54 -15.43 -6.82
CA ALA A 180 -11.00 -15.52 -5.44
C ALA A 180 -10.63 -14.34 -4.53
N VAL A 181 -9.35 -13.94 -4.44
CA VAL A 181 -8.90 -12.85 -3.56
C VAL A 181 -9.35 -11.50 -4.11
N ASP A 182 -10.29 -10.84 -3.44
CA ASP A 182 -10.87 -9.57 -3.89
C ASP A 182 -10.20 -8.34 -3.24
N THR A 183 -10.02 -8.35 -1.93
CA THR A 183 -9.49 -7.23 -1.14
C THR A 183 -8.51 -7.75 -0.10
N ILE A 184 -7.41 -7.02 0.09
CA ILE A 184 -6.56 -7.16 1.28
C ILE A 184 -6.62 -5.84 2.04
N ASP A 185 -7.29 -5.87 3.19
CA ASP A 185 -7.33 -4.75 4.12
C ASP A 185 -6.13 -4.81 5.06
N VAL A 186 -5.50 -3.66 5.29
CA VAL A 186 -4.34 -3.52 6.16
C VAL A 186 -4.70 -2.60 7.32
N GLU A 187 -4.53 -3.12 8.53
CA GLU A 187 -4.76 -2.35 9.74
C GLU A 187 -3.60 -1.41 10.05
N GLY A 188 -3.92 -0.13 10.16
CA GLY A 188 -2.97 0.91 10.54
C GLY A 188 -3.69 2.22 10.86
N PRO A 189 -2.94 3.29 11.21
CA PRO A 189 -3.51 4.61 11.42
C PRO A 189 -4.30 5.07 10.20
N SER A 190 -5.53 5.55 10.40
CA SER A 190 -6.40 6.04 9.33
C SER A 190 -5.66 7.05 8.45
N SER A 191 -5.68 6.86 7.14
CA SER A 191 -5.11 7.79 6.17
C SER A 191 -6.06 8.01 5.00
N ILE A 192 -5.60 8.78 4.00
CA ILE A 192 -6.20 8.73 2.67
C ILE A 192 -6.22 7.28 2.17
N ALA A 193 -7.36 6.85 1.63
CA ALA A 193 -7.53 5.60 0.92
C ALA A 193 -8.45 5.81 -0.27
N MET A 194 -7.93 5.56 -1.47
CA MET A 194 -8.62 5.85 -2.71
C MET A 194 -9.02 4.57 -3.43
N VAL A 195 -10.16 4.60 -4.12
CA VAL A 195 -10.57 3.56 -5.08
C VAL A 195 -10.63 4.17 -6.47
N ALA A 196 -10.01 3.53 -7.45
CA ALA A 196 -10.16 3.83 -8.87
C ALA A 196 -11.28 2.98 -9.46
N LEU A 197 -12.36 3.62 -9.92
CA LEU A 197 -13.47 3.02 -10.63
C LEU A 197 -13.33 3.30 -12.12
N GLY A 198 -13.55 2.29 -12.95
CA GLY A 198 -13.50 2.49 -14.39
C GLY A 198 -13.72 1.22 -15.19
N ASP A 199 -13.37 1.27 -16.46
CA ASP A 199 -13.45 0.15 -17.39
C ASP A 199 -12.10 -0.56 -17.58
N SER A 200 -11.87 -1.16 -18.75
CA SER A 200 -10.63 -1.88 -19.10
C SER A 200 -9.40 -1.00 -19.00
N ILE A 201 -9.53 0.31 -19.26
CA ILE A 201 -8.43 1.27 -19.17
C ILE A 201 -7.95 1.37 -17.72
N THR A 202 -8.88 1.43 -16.76
CA THR A 202 -8.55 1.51 -15.34
C THR A 202 -8.18 0.16 -14.76
N GLU A 203 -8.79 -0.94 -15.21
CA GLU A 203 -8.40 -2.30 -14.79
C GLU A 203 -6.94 -2.59 -15.16
N GLY A 204 -6.42 -1.95 -16.21
CA GLY A 204 -5.02 -2.02 -16.63
C GLY A 204 -4.81 -2.89 -17.86
N TYR A 205 -5.85 -3.09 -18.68
CA TYR A 205 -5.72 -3.76 -19.97
C TYR A 205 -4.82 -2.93 -20.89
N VAL A 206 -3.84 -3.58 -21.52
CA VAL A 206 -2.98 -2.97 -22.54
C VAL A 206 -3.20 -3.63 -23.88
N SER A 207 -2.80 -4.90 -24.04
CA SER A 207 -2.81 -5.56 -25.35
C SER A 207 -3.40 -6.96 -25.32
N GLY A 208 -3.86 -7.41 -24.15
CA GLY A 208 -4.52 -8.69 -23.96
C GLY A 208 -3.58 -9.90 -23.86
N ASN A 209 -3.96 -10.79 -22.94
CA ASN A 209 -4.37 -12.16 -23.22
C ASN A 209 -5.54 -12.44 -22.28
N VAL A 210 -6.74 -12.66 -22.81
CA VAL A 210 -7.93 -13.04 -22.00
C VAL A 210 -8.18 -14.55 -22.14
N GLY A 211 -7.09 -15.34 -22.12
CA GLY A 211 -7.09 -16.79 -22.30
C GLY A 211 -5.74 -17.40 -21.91
N ASN A 212 -5.72 -18.70 -21.56
CA ASN A 212 -4.56 -19.44 -21.05
C ASN A 212 -3.90 -18.86 -19.78
N TYR A 213 -4.58 -17.96 -19.05
CA TYR A 213 -4.15 -17.39 -17.78
C TYR A 213 -2.76 -16.73 -17.79
N VAL A 214 -2.24 -16.26 -18.92
CA VAL A 214 -0.93 -15.59 -19.03
C VAL A 214 -1.08 -14.36 -19.87
N SER A 215 -0.60 -13.19 -19.42
CA SER A 215 -0.52 -11.98 -20.27
C SER A 215 0.90 -11.68 -20.72
N ARG A 216 1.02 -11.00 -21.86
CA ARG A 216 2.28 -10.44 -22.37
C ARG A 216 2.62 -9.10 -21.70
N ASN A 217 1.62 -8.23 -21.59
CA ASN A 217 1.81 -6.82 -21.25
C ASN A 217 0.96 -6.36 -20.06
N ASP A 218 -0.11 -7.08 -19.71
CA ASP A 218 -0.99 -6.67 -18.61
C ASP A 218 -0.30 -7.00 -17.28
N ASP A 219 -0.11 -5.97 -16.46
CA ASP A 219 0.39 -6.07 -15.08
C ASP A 219 -0.31 -5.00 -14.27
N TYR A 220 -0.94 -5.39 -13.16
CA TYR A 220 -1.61 -4.50 -12.22
C TYR A 220 -0.71 -3.33 -11.82
N ARG A 221 0.59 -3.56 -11.67
CA ARG A 221 1.59 -2.55 -11.29
C ARG A 221 1.79 -1.47 -12.36
N ASN A 222 1.47 -1.79 -13.60
CA ASN A 222 1.55 -0.85 -14.73
C ASN A 222 0.23 -0.12 -14.97
N SER A 223 -0.85 -0.44 -14.25
CA SER A 223 -2.11 0.31 -14.33
C SER A 223 -1.93 1.73 -13.77
N TRP A 224 -2.61 2.72 -14.35
CA TRP A 224 -2.51 4.11 -13.87
C TRP A 224 -2.84 4.28 -12.37
N PRO A 225 -3.79 3.53 -11.75
CA PRO A 225 -4.04 3.62 -10.31
C PRO A 225 -2.83 3.16 -9.49
N ALA A 226 -2.21 2.05 -9.87
CA ALA A 226 -1.03 1.52 -9.16
C ALA A 226 0.19 2.44 -9.29
N ILE A 227 0.36 3.09 -10.45
CA ILE A 227 1.42 4.08 -10.68
C ILE A 227 1.17 5.33 -9.80
N ALA A 228 -0.07 5.83 -9.77
CA ALA A 228 -0.44 6.95 -8.91
C ALA A 228 -0.21 6.62 -7.43
N GLN A 229 -0.60 5.42 -6.98
CA GLN A 229 -0.31 4.90 -5.64
C GLN A 229 1.18 4.95 -5.33
N GLY A 230 2.04 4.44 -6.22
CA GLY A 230 3.49 4.44 -6.05
C GLY A 230 4.09 5.83 -5.89
N LEU A 231 3.61 6.79 -6.68
CA LEU A 231 4.07 8.18 -6.66
C LEU A 231 3.57 8.94 -5.42
N LEU A 232 2.33 8.70 -5.00
CA LEU A 232 1.70 9.39 -3.87
C LEU A 232 2.01 8.77 -2.50
N ARG A 233 2.47 7.51 -2.47
CA ARG A 233 2.67 6.72 -1.24
C ARG A 233 1.41 6.69 -0.36
N VAL A 234 0.27 6.48 -1.01
CA VAL A 234 -1.05 6.24 -0.37
C VAL A 234 -1.79 5.17 -1.16
N PRO A 235 -2.67 4.38 -0.53
CA PRO A 235 -3.40 3.33 -1.24
C PRO A 235 -4.34 3.94 -2.30
N VAL A 236 -4.18 3.47 -3.54
CA VAL A 236 -5.10 3.71 -4.67
C VAL A 236 -5.44 2.34 -5.25
N VAL A 237 -6.51 1.75 -4.73
CA VAL A 237 -6.90 0.38 -5.08
C VAL A 237 -7.81 0.35 -6.31
N ASN A 238 -7.78 -0.75 -7.06
CA ASN A 238 -8.42 -0.84 -8.36
C ASN A 238 -9.78 -1.57 -8.29
N GLY A 239 -10.87 -0.84 -8.51
CA GLY A 239 -12.24 -1.36 -8.54
C GLY A 239 -12.84 -1.41 -9.95
N ALA A 240 -12.01 -1.32 -10.99
CA ALA A 240 -12.46 -1.28 -12.38
C ALA A 240 -12.71 -2.66 -12.99
N VAL A 241 -13.60 -2.72 -13.98
CA VAL A 241 -14.00 -3.94 -14.69
C VAL A 241 -14.03 -3.67 -16.19
N SER A 242 -13.25 -4.45 -16.95
CA SER A 242 -13.24 -4.40 -18.41
C SER A 242 -14.64 -4.51 -19.02
N GLY A 243 -14.88 -3.68 -20.02
CA GLY A 243 -16.12 -3.64 -20.80
C GLY A 243 -17.32 -2.99 -20.11
N GLN A 244 -17.21 -2.55 -18.85
CA GLN A 244 -18.34 -1.93 -18.17
C GLN A 244 -18.58 -0.50 -18.65
N GLY A 245 -19.84 -0.07 -18.69
CA GLY A 245 -20.23 1.33 -18.87
C GLY A 245 -20.61 1.98 -17.54
N VAL A 246 -21.16 3.20 -17.62
CA VAL A 246 -21.57 3.97 -16.44
C VAL A 246 -22.70 3.27 -15.67
N PHE A 247 -23.64 2.66 -16.40
CA PHE A 247 -24.78 1.95 -15.81
C PHE A 247 -24.32 0.73 -14.99
N GLU A 248 -23.48 -0.13 -15.56
CA GLU A 248 -22.97 -1.32 -14.89
C GLU A 248 -22.10 -0.94 -13.68
N ALA A 249 -21.25 0.09 -13.79
CA ALA A 249 -20.48 0.62 -12.67
C ALA A 249 -21.39 1.05 -11.51
N THR A 250 -22.45 1.77 -11.83
CA THR A 250 -23.42 2.26 -10.85
C THR A 250 -24.19 1.13 -10.18
N ALA A 251 -24.58 0.09 -10.93
CA ALA A 251 -25.32 -1.05 -10.41
C ALA A 251 -24.49 -1.91 -9.45
N ARG A 252 -23.15 -1.89 -9.59
CA ARG A 252 -22.21 -2.75 -8.87
C ARG A 252 -21.55 -2.11 -7.65
N LEU A 253 -21.83 -0.85 -7.36
CA LEU A 253 -21.23 -0.14 -6.21
C LEU A 253 -21.39 -0.91 -4.90
N GLN A 254 -22.56 -1.51 -4.66
CA GLN A 254 -22.83 -2.23 -3.42
C GLN A 254 -21.95 -3.48 -3.25
N THR A 255 -21.60 -4.15 -4.34
CA THR A 255 -20.88 -5.44 -4.31
C THR A 255 -19.38 -5.31 -4.51
N GLU A 256 -18.91 -4.23 -5.14
CA GLU A 256 -17.48 -4.01 -5.40
C GLU A 256 -16.88 -2.87 -4.58
N VAL A 257 -17.60 -1.77 -4.37
CA VAL A 257 -17.02 -0.54 -3.81
C VAL A 257 -17.39 -0.34 -2.35
N PHE A 258 -18.67 -0.44 -2.01
CA PHE A 258 -19.19 -0.19 -0.66
C PHE A 258 -18.93 -1.34 0.32
N THR A 259 -18.28 -2.41 -0.14
CA THR A 259 -17.71 -3.46 0.72
C THR A 259 -16.40 -3.01 1.37
N MET A 260 -15.70 -2.03 0.79
CA MET A 260 -14.46 -1.48 1.33
C MET A 260 -14.74 -0.45 2.43
N GLN A 261 -13.89 -0.46 3.45
CA GLN A 261 -14.01 0.44 4.60
C GLN A 261 -12.98 1.56 4.54
N GLY A 262 -13.37 2.73 5.05
CA GLY A 262 -12.46 3.87 5.22
C GLY A 262 -12.00 4.51 3.91
N LEU A 263 -12.72 4.35 2.80
CA LEU A 263 -12.47 5.11 1.58
C LEU A 263 -12.62 6.62 1.86
N THR A 264 -11.72 7.42 1.28
CA THR A 264 -11.75 8.89 1.37
C THR A 264 -12.01 9.53 0.01
N ASP A 265 -11.57 8.88 -1.07
CA ASP A 265 -11.62 9.42 -2.43
C ASP A 265 -11.97 8.32 -3.43
N CYS A 266 -12.78 8.68 -4.41
CA CYS A 266 -13.14 7.86 -5.55
C CYS A 266 -12.64 8.55 -6.82
N LEU A 267 -11.80 7.85 -7.57
CA LEU A 267 -11.25 8.28 -8.83
C LEU A 267 -12.04 7.58 -9.95
N VAL A 268 -12.80 8.34 -10.74
CA VAL A 268 -13.73 7.78 -11.72
C VAL A 268 -13.24 8.04 -13.13
N LEU A 269 -12.95 7.00 -13.89
CA LEU A 269 -12.70 7.04 -15.33
C LEU A 269 -13.58 6.00 -16.02
N ILE A 270 -14.79 6.42 -16.41
CA ILE A 270 -15.80 5.54 -16.99
C ILE A 270 -16.61 6.30 -18.04
N GLY A 271 -17.08 5.61 -19.08
CA GLY A 271 -17.84 6.20 -20.19
C GLY A 271 -17.30 5.80 -21.57
N THR A 272 -16.10 5.23 -21.66
CA THR A 272 -15.46 4.85 -22.93
C THR A 272 -16.31 3.85 -23.71
N ASN A 273 -16.89 2.86 -23.01
CA ASN A 273 -17.75 1.84 -23.61
C ASN A 273 -19.12 2.41 -24.00
N ASP A 274 -19.64 3.35 -23.22
CA ASP A 274 -20.92 4.03 -23.49
C ASP A 274 -20.88 4.84 -24.80
N LEU A 275 -19.71 5.33 -25.23
CA LEU A 275 -19.53 5.97 -26.55
C LEU A 275 -19.92 5.05 -27.72
N GLY A 276 -20.06 3.74 -27.48
CA GLY A 276 -20.53 2.76 -28.45
C GLY A 276 -22.04 2.83 -28.76
N GLY A 277 -22.84 3.62 -28.02
CA GLY A 277 -24.28 3.69 -28.28
C GLY A 277 -25.07 4.77 -27.51
N SER A 278 -24.49 5.40 -26.49
CA SER A 278 -25.14 6.46 -25.70
C SER A 278 -24.87 7.85 -26.27
N THR A 279 -25.81 8.78 -26.04
CA THR A 279 -25.60 10.22 -26.27
C THR A 279 -24.79 10.85 -25.13
N ALA A 280 -24.25 12.05 -25.35
CA ALA A 280 -23.52 12.78 -24.31
C ALA A 280 -24.41 13.03 -23.08
N ASP A 281 -25.63 13.53 -23.28
CA ASP A 281 -26.60 13.75 -22.19
C ASP A 281 -26.89 12.48 -21.36
N GLN A 282 -26.93 11.31 -22.00
CA GLN A 282 -27.13 10.04 -21.29
C GLN A 282 -25.92 9.68 -20.42
N ILE A 283 -24.70 9.89 -20.95
CA ILE A 283 -23.45 9.65 -20.22
C ILE A 283 -23.34 10.65 -19.06
N ASP A 284 -23.57 11.94 -19.30
CA ASP A 284 -23.50 13.00 -18.29
C ASP A 284 -24.51 12.78 -17.15
N ALA A 285 -25.75 12.40 -17.49
CA ALA A 285 -26.78 12.05 -16.51
C ALA A 285 -26.39 10.80 -15.71
N GLY A 286 -25.85 9.77 -16.38
CA GLY A 286 -25.35 8.56 -15.75
C GLY A 286 -24.21 8.85 -14.78
N LEU A 287 -23.23 9.66 -15.19
CA LEU A 287 -22.10 10.07 -14.37
C LEU A 287 -22.56 10.89 -13.17
N SER A 288 -23.51 11.81 -13.37
CA SER A 288 -24.11 12.58 -12.28
C SER A 288 -24.77 11.69 -11.23
N ALA A 289 -25.54 10.68 -11.66
CA ALA A 289 -26.18 9.72 -10.77
C ALA A 289 -25.17 8.80 -10.06
N LEU A 290 -24.10 8.39 -10.75
CA LEU A 290 -22.97 7.67 -10.14
C LEU A 290 -22.33 8.53 -9.05
N PHE A 291 -22.07 9.80 -9.33
CA PHE A 291 -21.48 10.73 -8.37
C PHE A 291 -22.39 10.94 -7.16
N ASP A 292 -23.69 11.11 -7.34
CA ASP A 292 -24.67 11.23 -6.25
C ASP A 292 -24.57 10.05 -5.26
N LYS A 293 -24.37 8.83 -5.76
CA LYS A 293 -24.21 7.64 -4.93
C LYS A 293 -22.85 7.54 -4.24
N LEU A 294 -21.79 8.09 -4.83
CA LEU A 294 -20.44 8.06 -4.27
C LEU A 294 -20.20 9.14 -3.22
N ARG A 295 -20.84 10.32 -3.32
CA ARG A 295 -20.60 11.46 -2.41
C ARG A 295 -20.73 11.16 -0.92
N PRO A 296 -21.65 10.29 -0.44
CA PRO A 296 -21.72 9.93 0.97
C PRO A 296 -20.50 9.15 1.48
N VAL A 297 -19.71 8.56 0.58
CA VAL A 297 -18.60 7.65 0.89
C VAL A 297 -17.24 8.31 0.67
N CYS A 298 -17.09 9.10 -0.39
CA CYS A 298 -15.81 9.60 -0.84
C CYS A 298 -15.94 10.93 -1.60
N ARG A 299 -14.85 11.71 -1.60
CA ARG A 299 -14.67 12.82 -2.54
C ARG A 299 -14.48 12.27 -3.95
N ILE A 300 -14.96 13.02 -4.94
CA ILE A 300 -15.03 12.54 -6.31
C ILE A 300 -14.00 13.27 -7.16
N TRP A 301 -13.13 12.51 -7.80
CA TRP A 301 -12.21 12.96 -8.83
C TRP A 301 -12.56 12.26 -10.12
N VAL A 302 -12.69 12.98 -11.23
CA VAL A 302 -13.12 12.40 -12.50
C VAL A 302 -12.04 12.56 -13.56
N GLY A 303 -11.77 11.48 -14.28
CA GLY A 303 -10.90 11.48 -15.45
C GLY A 303 -11.67 11.85 -16.71
N THR A 304 -11.11 12.71 -17.56
CA THR A 304 -11.65 12.92 -18.92
C THR A 304 -11.49 11.64 -19.74
N LEU A 305 -12.44 11.35 -20.63
CA LEU A 305 -12.37 10.24 -21.58
C LEU A 305 -11.18 10.39 -22.53
N LEU A 306 -10.49 9.29 -22.77
CA LEU A 306 -9.28 9.23 -23.60
C LEU A 306 -9.61 9.36 -25.09
N PRO A 307 -8.62 9.66 -25.97
CA PRO A 307 -8.78 9.44 -27.40
C PRO A 307 -9.31 8.04 -27.70
N LYS A 308 -10.26 7.93 -28.63
CA LYS A 308 -10.89 6.66 -29.01
C LYS A 308 -10.97 6.56 -30.53
N GLU A 309 -9.87 6.12 -31.13
CA GLU A 309 -9.64 6.01 -32.57
C GLU A 309 -10.43 4.84 -33.20
N GLN A 310 -10.82 3.85 -32.39
CA GLN A 310 -11.56 2.68 -32.86
C GLN A 310 -12.91 2.51 -32.14
N ASN A 311 -13.90 2.00 -32.88
CA ASN A 311 -15.23 1.72 -32.34
C ASN A 311 -15.92 0.59 -33.12
N CYS A 312 -16.66 -0.27 -32.43
CA CYS A 312 -17.37 -1.39 -33.02
C CYS A 312 -18.74 -1.03 -33.62
N CYS A 313 -19.38 0.01 -33.07
CA CYS A 313 -20.84 -0.05 -32.93
C CYS A 313 -21.59 1.19 -33.46
N VAL A 314 -20.92 2.36 -33.53
CA VAL A 314 -21.47 3.61 -34.10
C VAL A 314 -20.40 4.35 -34.92
N ASN A 315 -20.83 5.26 -35.79
CA ASN A 315 -19.96 6.04 -36.67
C ASN A 315 -18.90 6.81 -35.85
N TYR A 316 -17.65 6.79 -36.32
CA TYR A 316 -16.53 7.47 -35.68
C TYR A 316 -16.76 8.96 -35.41
N ALA A 317 -17.39 9.69 -36.34
CA ALA A 317 -17.71 11.11 -36.14
C ALA A 317 -18.67 11.34 -34.96
N THR A 318 -19.62 10.42 -34.75
CA THR A 318 -20.52 10.44 -33.59
C THR A 318 -19.74 10.17 -32.30
N VAL A 319 -18.85 9.17 -32.29
CA VAL A 319 -17.98 8.88 -31.13
C VAL A 319 -17.17 10.11 -30.73
N VAL A 320 -16.52 10.75 -31.70
CA VAL A 320 -15.72 11.96 -31.48
C VAL A 320 -16.58 13.09 -30.92
N ALA A 321 -17.73 13.39 -31.54
CA ALA A 321 -18.62 14.45 -31.09
C ALA A 321 -19.15 14.20 -29.66
N THR A 322 -19.62 12.99 -29.38
CA THR A 322 -20.10 12.60 -28.05
C THR A 322 -18.99 12.71 -27.00
N ARG A 323 -17.80 12.18 -27.31
CA ARG A 323 -16.65 12.22 -26.40
C ARG A 323 -16.21 13.65 -26.06
N ILE A 324 -16.14 14.52 -27.07
CA ILE A 324 -15.80 15.94 -26.89
C ILE A 324 -16.85 16.62 -25.98
N ALA A 325 -18.13 16.38 -26.23
CA ALA A 325 -19.21 16.94 -25.41
C ALA A 325 -19.14 16.47 -23.94
N VAL A 326 -18.93 15.18 -23.71
CA VAL A 326 -18.76 14.63 -22.35
C VAL A 326 -17.53 15.23 -21.67
N ASN A 327 -16.40 15.36 -22.38
CA ASN A 327 -15.18 15.95 -21.81
C ASN A 327 -15.33 17.44 -21.50
N ASP A 328 -16.06 18.20 -22.32
CA ASP A 328 -16.41 19.60 -22.02
C ASP A 328 -17.27 19.69 -20.75
N TRP A 329 -18.28 18.83 -20.63
CA TRP A 329 -19.10 18.72 -19.42
C TRP A 329 -18.26 18.35 -18.18
N ILE A 330 -17.36 17.36 -18.28
CA ILE A 330 -16.45 16.95 -17.20
C ILE A 330 -15.62 18.14 -16.71
N ARG A 331 -15.05 18.93 -17.63
CA ARG A 331 -14.16 20.04 -17.29
C ARG A 331 -14.89 21.25 -16.68
N HIS A 332 -16.13 21.50 -17.08
CA HIS A 332 -16.77 22.79 -16.83
C HIS A 332 -18.06 22.71 -16.02
N GLN A 333 -18.71 21.54 -15.96
CA GLN A 333 -20.06 21.41 -15.40
C GLN A 333 -20.16 20.33 -14.32
N ALA A 334 -19.33 19.29 -14.37
CA ALA A 334 -19.35 18.19 -13.41
C ALA A 334 -19.18 18.67 -11.97
N LYS A 335 -20.03 18.17 -11.07
CA LYS A 335 -20.01 18.51 -9.63
C LYS A 335 -19.11 17.54 -8.87
N VAL A 336 -17.80 17.81 -8.95
CA VAL A 336 -16.71 16.97 -8.46
C VAL A 336 -15.69 17.80 -7.67
N ASN A 337 -14.82 17.12 -6.92
CA ASN A 337 -13.72 17.75 -6.18
C ASN A 337 -12.54 18.12 -7.08
N GLY A 338 -12.35 17.42 -8.19
CA GLY A 338 -11.33 17.75 -9.18
C GLY A 338 -11.45 16.91 -10.46
N VAL A 339 -10.80 17.40 -11.51
CA VAL A 339 -10.70 16.74 -12.81
C VAL A 339 -9.26 16.30 -13.04
N ILE A 340 -9.07 15.05 -13.49
CA ILE A 340 -7.79 14.50 -13.94
C ILE A 340 -7.84 14.46 -15.47
N ASP A 341 -7.21 15.42 -16.14
CA ASP A 341 -7.35 15.59 -17.59
C ASP A 341 -6.45 14.62 -18.37
N PHE A 342 -6.88 13.35 -18.44
CA PHE A 342 -6.17 12.30 -19.18
C PHE A 342 -6.12 12.56 -20.70
N GLU A 343 -7.12 13.23 -21.27
CA GLU A 343 -7.11 13.58 -22.70
C GLU A 343 -5.93 14.51 -22.99
N ALA A 344 -5.73 15.55 -22.17
CA ALA A 344 -4.68 16.54 -22.39
C ALA A 344 -3.27 15.94 -22.40
N VAL A 345 -3.04 14.85 -21.66
CA VAL A 345 -1.71 14.21 -21.55
C VAL A 345 -1.52 13.02 -22.51
N LEU A 346 -2.60 12.47 -23.07
CA LEU A 346 -2.53 11.35 -24.02
C LEU A 346 -2.77 11.73 -25.46
N ALA A 347 -3.43 12.87 -25.72
CA ALA A 347 -3.76 13.33 -27.05
C ALA A 347 -2.52 13.70 -27.88
N GLN A 348 -2.59 13.43 -29.18
CA GLN A 348 -1.61 13.92 -30.13
C GLN A 348 -1.68 15.45 -30.21
N THR A 349 -0.51 16.11 -30.24
CA THR A 349 -0.46 17.56 -30.45
C THR A 349 -1.12 17.92 -31.78
N GLY A 350 -2.12 18.81 -31.73
CA GLY A 350 -2.88 19.25 -32.90
C GLY A 350 -4.05 18.34 -33.30
N ASP A 351 -4.22 17.18 -32.65
CA ASP A 351 -5.38 16.30 -32.87
C ASP A 351 -5.77 15.57 -31.58
N VAL A 352 -6.77 16.12 -30.88
CA VAL A 352 -7.26 15.60 -29.60
C VAL A 352 -7.98 14.25 -29.72
N ASN A 353 -8.25 13.77 -30.94
CA ASN A 353 -8.98 12.53 -31.17
C ASN A 353 -8.07 11.32 -31.35
N ARG A 354 -6.74 11.54 -31.37
CA ARG A 354 -5.74 10.49 -31.52
C ARG A 354 -4.81 10.44 -30.33
N PHE A 355 -4.33 9.25 -30.01
CA PHE A 355 -3.22 9.11 -29.07
C PHE A 355 -1.95 9.72 -29.66
N ALA A 356 -1.18 10.39 -28.81
CA ALA A 356 0.19 10.74 -29.17
C ALA A 356 0.99 9.46 -29.45
N ALA A 357 2.02 9.59 -30.28
CA ALA A 357 2.82 8.47 -30.75
C ALA A 357 3.33 7.60 -29.58
N GLY A 358 3.00 6.31 -29.61
CA GLY A 358 3.41 5.32 -28.61
C GLY A 358 2.60 5.33 -27.31
N LEU A 359 1.59 6.20 -27.15
CA LEU A 359 0.75 6.25 -25.95
C LEU A 359 -0.53 5.42 -26.05
N GLY A 360 -0.97 5.05 -27.26
CA GLY A 360 -2.06 4.11 -27.52
C GLY A 360 -1.55 2.77 -28.02
N GLU A 361 -2.28 1.68 -27.75
CA GLU A 361 -1.96 0.32 -28.20
C GLU A 361 -2.84 -0.11 -29.37
N ASP A 362 -4.16 0.00 -29.24
CA ASP A 362 -5.14 -0.51 -30.20
C ASP A 362 -6.17 0.57 -30.63
N GLY A 363 -5.88 1.84 -30.33
CA GLY A 363 -6.80 2.95 -30.60
C GLY A 363 -7.97 3.07 -29.61
N ILE A 364 -8.00 2.27 -28.55
CA ILE A 364 -8.91 2.44 -27.39
C ILE A 364 -8.09 2.47 -26.10
N HIS A 365 -7.20 1.49 -25.94
CA HIS A 365 -6.44 1.28 -24.72
C HIS A 365 -5.09 2.00 -24.79
N PRO A 366 -4.67 2.63 -23.68
CA PRO A 366 -3.33 3.18 -23.57
C PRO A 366 -2.29 2.05 -23.56
N SER A 367 -1.12 2.32 -24.15
CA SER A 367 0.05 1.46 -24.00
C SER A 367 0.56 1.50 -22.55
N ILE A 368 1.58 0.69 -22.21
CA ILE A 368 2.28 0.82 -20.90
C ILE A 368 2.83 2.25 -20.71
N ALA A 369 3.28 2.91 -21.78
CA ALA A 369 3.72 4.30 -21.70
C ALA A 369 2.54 5.25 -21.46
N GLY A 370 1.40 5.02 -22.12
CA GLY A 370 0.17 5.76 -21.87
C GLY A 370 -0.31 5.64 -20.42
N GLN A 371 -0.39 4.42 -19.88
CA GLN A 371 -0.76 4.17 -18.47
C GLN A 371 0.17 4.89 -17.50
N ARG A 372 1.47 4.96 -17.80
CA ARG A 372 2.45 5.71 -16.99
C ARG A 372 2.16 7.20 -16.97
N ILE A 373 1.87 7.80 -18.13
CA ILE A 373 1.53 9.22 -18.23
C ILE A 373 0.23 9.51 -17.49
N MET A 374 -0.77 8.63 -17.58
CA MET A 374 -1.99 8.74 -16.80
C MET A 374 -1.71 8.72 -15.29
N GLY A 375 -0.94 7.75 -14.81
CA GLY A 375 -0.61 7.66 -13.37
C GLY A 375 0.13 8.89 -12.85
N GLN A 376 1.00 9.49 -13.68
CA GLN A 376 1.70 10.74 -13.37
C GLN A 376 0.74 11.94 -13.28
N GLU A 377 -0.21 12.06 -14.20
CA GLU A 377 -1.20 13.15 -14.16
C GLU A 377 -2.15 13.00 -12.97
N ALA A 378 -2.60 11.77 -12.67
CA ALA A 378 -3.39 11.50 -11.48
C ALA A 378 -2.61 11.87 -10.21
N ALA A 379 -1.35 11.45 -10.08
CA ALA A 379 -0.52 11.81 -8.94
C ALA A 379 -0.31 13.32 -8.81
N LYS A 380 -0.04 14.02 -9.92
CA LYS A 380 0.10 15.48 -9.94
C LYS A 380 -1.15 16.17 -9.42
N MET A 381 -2.34 15.76 -9.86
CA MET A 381 -3.60 16.36 -9.45
C MET A 381 -3.97 16.05 -8.00
N LEU A 382 -3.59 14.87 -7.49
CA LEU A 382 -3.91 14.41 -6.14
C LEU A 382 -2.85 14.81 -5.09
N SER A 383 -1.65 15.24 -5.52
CA SER A 383 -0.55 15.61 -4.62
C SER A 383 -0.92 16.69 -3.58
N PRO A 384 -1.63 17.78 -3.93
CA PRO A 384 -2.04 18.79 -2.94
C PRO A 384 -2.98 18.21 -1.87
N LEU A 385 -3.82 17.26 -2.26
CA LEU A 385 -4.68 16.56 -1.33
C LEU A 385 -3.85 15.74 -0.33
N VAL A 386 -2.90 14.96 -0.82
CA VAL A 386 -2.03 14.14 0.04
C VAL A 386 -1.20 15.04 0.97
N ALA A 387 -0.64 16.13 0.47
CA ALA A 387 0.11 17.09 1.26
C ALA A 387 -0.73 17.76 2.37
N SER A 388 -1.98 18.12 2.08
CA SER A 388 -2.88 18.79 3.05
C SER A 388 -3.50 17.84 4.08
N SER A 389 -3.44 16.53 3.88
CA SER A 389 -3.98 15.54 4.81
C SER A 389 -3.18 15.35 6.10
N GLY A 390 -2.09 16.09 6.29
CA GLY A 390 -1.28 16.04 7.51
C GLY A 390 -0.55 14.70 7.69
N VAL A 391 -0.49 13.85 6.65
CA VAL A 391 0.35 12.65 6.64
C VAL A 391 1.80 13.09 6.52
N ALA A 392 2.36 13.45 7.68
CA ALA A 392 3.66 14.09 7.75
C ALA A 392 4.77 13.06 7.50
N GLU A 393 5.68 13.38 6.58
CA GLU A 393 6.85 12.55 6.33
C GLU A 393 7.65 12.37 7.63
N PRO A 394 8.24 11.17 7.86
CA PRO A 394 9.17 11.03 8.95
C PRO A 394 10.34 11.99 8.75
N ARG A 395 10.89 12.50 9.84
CA ARG A 395 12.15 13.23 9.82
C ARG A 395 13.01 12.77 10.97
N ILE A 396 14.25 12.41 10.66
CA ILE A 396 15.28 12.07 11.64
C ILE A 396 15.92 13.37 12.11
N GLU A 397 15.99 13.58 13.42
CA GLU A 397 16.63 14.75 14.03
C GLU A 397 18.01 14.41 14.58
N ALA A 398 18.14 13.26 15.25
CA ALA A 398 19.41 12.81 15.80
C ALA A 398 19.47 11.29 15.95
N ILE A 399 20.70 10.79 16.04
CA ILE A 399 21.04 9.43 16.46
C ILE A 399 22.06 9.50 17.61
N ARG A 400 21.97 8.60 18.58
CA ARG A 400 22.94 8.44 19.66
C ARG A 400 23.23 6.97 19.96
N PRO A 401 24.49 6.55 20.05
CA PRO A 401 25.69 7.31 19.68
C PRO A 401 25.73 7.60 18.15
N THR A 402 26.52 8.59 17.73
CA THR A 402 26.73 8.91 16.30
C THR A 402 27.82 8.05 15.65
N SER A 403 28.41 7.11 16.40
CA SER A 403 29.39 6.15 15.87
C SER A 403 29.30 4.81 16.61
N GLY A 404 29.81 3.76 15.97
CA GLY A 404 29.82 2.40 16.52
C GLY A 404 30.73 1.46 15.75
N ALA A 405 30.90 0.24 16.27
CA ALA A 405 31.86 -0.72 15.72
C ALA A 405 31.47 -1.20 14.32
N SER A 406 32.45 -1.30 13.41
CA SER A 406 32.30 -1.86 12.05
C SER A 406 31.80 -3.32 12.04
N SER A 407 31.97 -4.05 13.15
CA SER A 407 31.38 -5.38 13.34
C SER A 407 29.87 -5.38 13.61
N GLY A 408 29.23 -4.22 13.73
CA GLY A 408 27.84 -4.09 14.15
C GLY A 408 27.66 -4.25 15.66
N GLY A 409 26.41 -4.38 16.12
CA GLY A 409 26.04 -4.60 17.52
C GLY A 409 25.94 -3.32 18.37
N THR A 410 26.08 -2.14 17.76
CA THR A 410 25.94 -0.87 18.50
C THR A 410 24.46 -0.56 18.71
N ALA A 411 24.01 -0.49 19.96
CA ALA A 411 22.66 -0.01 20.28
C ALA A 411 22.57 1.50 20.01
N VAL A 412 21.57 1.92 19.25
CA VAL A 412 21.33 3.31 18.87
C VAL A 412 19.91 3.75 19.24
N ALA A 413 19.79 4.98 19.71
CA ALA A 413 18.54 5.69 19.92
C ALA A 413 18.43 6.82 18.88
N ILE A 414 17.29 6.92 18.23
CA ILE A 414 17.00 7.86 17.15
C ILE A 414 15.83 8.71 17.59
N THR A 415 16.02 10.03 17.52
CA THR A 415 14.96 11.00 17.77
C THR A 415 14.53 11.65 16.47
N GLY A 416 13.26 12.03 16.40
CA GLY A 416 12.72 12.69 15.23
C GLY A 416 11.25 13.05 15.38
N VAL A 417 10.55 13.04 14.24
CA VAL A 417 9.10 13.27 14.18
C VAL A 417 8.46 12.29 13.21
N ASN A 418 7.18 12.00 13.46
CA ASN A 418 6.30 11.17 12.65
C ASN A 418 6.81 9.73 12.44
N PHE A 419 7.46 9.15 13.43
CA PHE A 419 7.78 7.72 13.42
C PHE A 419 6.49 6.92 13.66
N LEU A 420 6.33 5.82 12.93
CA LEU A 420 5.16 4.96 13.04
C LEU A 420 5.55 3.60 13.62
N PRO A 421 4.72 2.97 14.47
CA PRO A 421 4.97 1.60 14.91
C PRO A 421 5.17 0.67 13.71
N GLY A 422 6.29 -0.06 13.70
CA GLY A 422 6.70 -0.90 12.57
C GLY A 422 7.61 -0.22 11.55
N SER A 423 8.07 1.01 11.78
CA SER A 423 9.12 1.62 10.95
C SER A 423 10.35 0.72 10.88
N THR A 424 10.97 0.70 9.70
CA THR A 424 12.24 0.02 9.46
C THR A 424 13.36 1.04 9.35
N LEU A 425 14.60 0.60 9.56
CA LEU A 425 15.78 1.45 9.52
C LEU A 425 16.93 0.74 8.80
N THR A 426 17.70 1.49 8.02
CA THR A 426 18.99 1.06 7.49
C THR A 426 20.06 2.09 7.83
N ILE A 427 21.29 1.63 8.05
CA ILE A 427 22.46 2.51 8.28
C ILE A 427 23.52 2.21 7.21
N GLY A 428 23.60 3.15 6.27
CA GLY A 428 24.07 3.11 4.89
C GLY A 428 23.94 1.76 4.23
N GLY A 429 22.69 1.44 3.93
CA GLY A 429 22.28 0.28 3.14
C GLY A 429 22.15 -1.01 3.94
N VAL A 430 22.73 -1.11 5.14
CA VAL A 430 22.62 -2.31 5.98
C VAL A 430 21.39 -2.21 6.88
N PRO A 431 20.44 -3.17 6.84
CA PRO A 431 19.33 -3.23 7.79
C PRO A 431 19.83 -3.36 9.23
N VAL A 432 19.23 -2.60 10.14
CA VAL A 432 19.44 -2.77 11.58
C VAL A 432 18.48 -3.83 12.15
N VAL A 433 18.75 -4.30 13.36
CA VAL A 433 17.88 -5.26 14.08
C VAL A 433 17.32 -4.65 15.37
N HIS A 434 16.33 -5.30 15.98
CA HIS A 434 15.67 -4.85 17.23
C HIS A 434 15.12 -3.42 17.14
N VAL A 435 14.46 -3.10 16.02
CA VAL A 435 13.81 -1.80 15.85
C VAL A 435 12.55 -1.72 16.71
N GLU A 436 12.52 -0.76 17.64
CA GLU A 436 11.38 -0.50 18.51
C GLU A 436 11.06 0.99 18.47
N VAL A 437 9.84 1.32 18.04
CA VAL A 437 9.32 2.70 18.03
C VAL A 437 8.51 2.89 19.30
N SER A 438 9.06 3.61 20.27
CA SER A 438 8.38 3.83 21.56
C SER A 438 7.26 4.86 21.45
N ASP A 439 7.42 5.86 20.58
CA ASP A 439 6.44 6.89 20.25
C ASP A 439 6.76 7.56 18.91
N SER A 440 5.99 8.57 18.50
CA SER A 440 6.16 9.27 17.22
C SER A 440 7.49 10.03 17.06
N ASN A 441 8.30 10.11 18.13
CA ASN A 441 9.53 10.89 18.20
C ASN A 441 10.75 10.07 18.57
N ASN A 442 10.59 8.80 18.98
CA ASN A 442 11.67 7.98 19.52
C ASN A 442 11.66 6.56 18.95
N LEU A 443 12.83 6.10 18.50
CA LEU A 443 13.07 4.76 17.98
C LEU A 443 14.41 4.23 18.52
N THR A 444 14.47 2.98 18.96
CA THR A 444 15.73 2.29 19.28
C THR A 444 16.01 1.16 18.29
N ALA A 445 17.29 0.90 17.99
CA ALA A 445 17.71 -0.17 17.11
C ALA A 445 19.15 -0.64 17.40
N THR A 446 19.62 -1.70 16.75
CA THR A 446 21.00 -2.20 16.85
C THR A 446 21.65 -2.35 15.48
N THR A 447 22.84 -1.77 15.30
CA THR A 447 23.54 -1.74 14.01
C THR A 447 23.94 -3.13 13.50
N GLY A 448 23.90 -3.32 12.18
CA GLY A 448 24.52 -4.47 11.50
C GLY A 448 26.01 -4.23 11.18
N PRO A 449 26.77 -5.25 10.79
CA PRO A 449 28.16 -5.11 10.37
C PRO A 449 28.28 -4.33 9.06
N ARG A 450 29.28 -3.45 8.98
CA ARG A 450 29.61 -2.66 7.79
C ARG A 450 31.05 -2.15 7.85
N ASP A 451 31.69 -2.04 6.69
CA ASP A 451 33.02 -1.42 6.58
C ASP A 451 33.07 -0.02 7.23
N PRO A 452 34.23 0.35 7.81
CA PRO A 452 34.41 1.66 8.45
C PRO A 452 34.13 2.83 7.50
N GLY A 453 33.51 3.88 8.03
CA GLY A 453 33.21 5.10 7.30
C GLY A 453 31.87 5.74 7.67
N PRO A 454 31.59 6.94 7.14
CA PRO A 454 30.33 7.63 7.34
C PRO A 454 29.18 6.91 6.61
N ALA A 455 27.99 7.00 7.19
CA ALA A 455 26.82 6.22 6.83
C ALA A 455 25.54 7.06 6.90
N ASP A 456 24.76 7.03 5.83
CA ASP A 456 23.41 7.58 5.83
C ASP A 456 22.50 6.78 6.74
N ILE A 457 21.50 7.42 7.33
CA ILE A 457 20.46 6.74 8.09
C ILE A 457 19.17 6.90 7.30
N VAL A 458 18.55 5.78 6.92
CA VAL A 458 17.26 5.81 6.22
C VAL A 458 16.22 5.13 7.10
N LEU A 459 15.24 5.91 7.53
CA LEU A 459 14.07 5.42 8.25
C LEU A 459 12.90 5.35 7.28
N THR A 460 12.23 4.21 7.21
CA THR A 460 11.05 4.02 6.36
C THR A 460 9.89 3.61 7.23
N ASN A 461 8.86 4.45 7.26
CA ASN A 461 7.60 4.15 7.92
C ASN A 461 6.84 3.05 7.17
N PRO A 462 5.93 2.31 7.83
CA PRO A 462 5.11 1.30 7.18
C PRO A 462 4.28 1.86 6.02
N ASP A 463 3.81 3.11 6.13
CA ASP A 463 3.09 3.80 5.05
C ASP A 463 3.95 4.10 3.80
N GLY A 464 5.23 3.75 3.83
CA GLY A 464 6.18 3.90 2.73
C GLY A 464 6.88 5.23 2.68
N ARG A 465 6.57 6.19 3.57
CA ARG A 465 7.31 7.46 3.63
C ARG A 465 8.65 7.23 4.30
N SER A 466 9.67 7.94 3.83
CA SER A 466 11.04 7.74 4.32
C SER A 466 11.74 9.05 4.64
N ALA A 467 12.60 9.00 5.65
CA ALA A 467 13.51 10.07 6.04
C ALA A 467 14.94 9.61 5.80
N THR A 468 15.77 10.47 5.24
CA THR A 468 17.22 10.24 5.13
C THR A 468 17.98 11.29 5.93
N MET A 469 18.82 10.85 6.88
CA MET A 469 19.85 11.67 7.49
C MET A 469 21.20 11.30 6.87
N ALA A 470 21.67 12.11 5.92
CA ALA A 470 22.92 11.88 5.23
C ALA A 470 24.11 11.91 6.20
N LEU A 471 24.99 10.92 6.10
CA LEU A 471 26.20 10.75 6.93
C LEU A 471 25.94 10.86 8.45
N GLY A 472 24.75 10.47 8.91
CA GLY A 472 24.32 10.61 10.30
C GLY A 472 25.02 9.68 11.30
N PHE A 473 25.67 8.61 10.83
CA PHE A 473 26.39 7.64 11.67
C PHE A 473 27.78 7.33 11.10
N THR A 474 28.75 6.96 11.95
CA THR A 474 30.09 6.55 11.50
C THR A 474 30.47 5.17 12.05
N TYR A 475 30.74 4.22 11.16
CA TYR A 475 31.35 2.95 11.55
C TYR A 475 32.85 3.16 11.78
N VAL A 476 33.33 2.76 12.96
CA VAL A 476 34.74 2.83 13.34
C VAL A 476 35.28 1.42 13.51
N THR A 477 36.52 1.20 13.10
CA THR A 477 37.25 -0.02 13.46
C THR A 477 37.40 -0.04 14.97
N SER A 478 36.80 -1.02 15.63
CA SER A 478 37.15 -1.28 17.02
C SER A 478 38.63 -1.72 17.06
N PRO A 479 39.47 -1.20 17.97
CA PRO A 479 40.82 -1.72 18.13
C PRO A 479 40.73 -3.20 18.50
N ASP A 480 41.41 -4.03 17.71
CA ASP A 480 41.54 -5.46 17.93
C ASP A 480 42.21 -5.69 19.30
N PRO A 481 41.62 -6.45 20.25
CA PRO A 481 42.26 -6.72 21.52
C PRO A 481 43.34 -7.81 21.36
N ALA A 482 44.30 -7.62 20.46
CA ALA A 482 45.50 -8.44 20.37
C ALA A 482 46.52 -7.87 19.37
N THR A 483 47.45 -7.04 19.83
CA THR A 483 48.83 -6.97 19.30
C THR A 483 49.75 -6.26 20.30
N SER A 484 50.04 -6.88 21.45
CA SER A 484 51.22 -6.51 22.24
C SER A 484 52.47 -7.14 21.63
N GLY A 485 52.98 -6.52 20.56
CA GLY A 485 54.32 -6.79 20.02
C GLY A 485 55.33 -5.76 20.54
N GLY A 486 56.36 -6.20 21.27
CA GLY A 486 57.49 -5.34 21.66
C GLY A 486 58.64 -6.10 22.33
N CYS A 487 59.81 -6.06 21.70
CA CYS A 487 60.99 -6.90 21.92
C CYS A 487 61.92 -6.50 23.08
N SER A 488 62.66 -7.51 23.58
CA SER A 488 64.09 -7.56 23.97
C SER A 488 64.69 -6.59 25.02
N GLY A 489 65.05 -7.15 26.20
CA GLY A 489 66.46 -7.32 26.59
C GLY A 489 67.01 -6.53 27.80
N SER A 490 67.18 -7.19 28.96
CA SER A 490 68.45 -7.33 29.72
C SER A 490 68.26 -7.62 31.21
N GLY A 491 68.99 -8.64 31.71
CA GLY A 491 69.68 -8.57 33.00
C GLY A 491 69.03 -9.18 34.26
N ALA A 492 69.62 -10.30 34.70
CA ALA A 492 69.71 -10.83 36.07
C ALA A 492 68.57 -11.71 36.66
N ASN A 493 68.95 -12.97 36.96
CA ASN A 493 68.31 -13.99 37.82
C ASN A 493 68.51 -13.66 39.34
N PRO A 494 67.95 -14.42 40.30
CA PRO A 494 66.66 -15.14 40.39
C PRO A 494 65.93 -14.88 41.75
N SER A 495 64.70 -15.40 41.94
CA SER A 495 64.16 -16.05 43.18
C SER A 495 62.69 -15.72 43.53
N LEU A 496 61.93 -16.82 43.68
CA LEU A 496 60.89 -17.15 44.68
C LEU A 496 59.63 -16.27 44.95
N LEU A 497 58.49 -16.99 44.86
CA LEU A 497 57.27 -17.00 45.69
C LEU A 497 56.35 -15.75 45.79
N LEU A 498 55.05 -15.96 45.47
CA LEU A 498 53.87 -15.91 46.36
C LEU A 498 52.59 -15.78 45.48
N LEU A 499 51.76 -16.82 45.36
CA LEU A 499 50.55 -17.13 46.15
C LEU A 499 49.37 -16.16 45.96
N VAL A 500 48.35 -16.71 45.29
CA VAL A 500 46.99 -16.21 45.07
C VAL A 500 46.16 -16.32 46.35
N PRO A 501 45.12 -15.48 46.54
CA PRO A 501 43.90 -15.96 47.15
C PRO A 501 42.66 -15.66 46.30
N VAL A 502 41.95 -16.73 45.94
CA VAL A 502 40.55 -16.73 45.45
C VAL A 502 39.69 -17.03 46.68
N LEU A 503 38.71 -16.17 46.99
CA LEU A 503 37.71 -16.44 48.02
C LEU A 503 36.51 -17.18 47.41
N VAL A 504 36.23 -18.35 48.00
CA VAL A 504 35.04 -19.19 47.80
C VAL A 504 34.11 -18.98 48.99
N PHE A 505 32.80 -18.85 48.75
CA PHE A 505 31.77 -19.04 49.79
C PHE A 505 30.89 -20.24 49.44
N ILE A 506 30.85 -21.22 50.34
CA ILE A 506 29.97 -22.40 50.32
C ILE A 506 28.91 -22.20 51.42
N GLY A 507 27.64 -22.44 51.07
CA GLY A 507 26.53 -22.65 51.99
C GLY A 507 25.97 -24.08 51.86
N SER A 508 25.69 -24.67 53.00
CA SER A 508 25.54 -26.11 53.35
C SER A 508 24.34 -26.90 52.80
N ARG A 509 24.55 -28.23 52.77
CA ARG A 509 23.66 -29.36 52.40
C ARG A 509 22.44 -29.56 53.30
N ALA A 510 21.38 -30.15 52.73
CA ALA A 510 20.62 -31.25 53.36
C ALA A 510 20.02 -32.18 52.28
N SER A 511 19.97 -33.47 52.61
CA SER A 511 19.83 -34.62 51.72
C SER A 511 18.42 -35.22 51.76
N THR A 512 17.90 -35.71 50.64
CA THR A 512 17.26 -37.05 50.56
C THR A 512 17.02 -37.45 49.10
N ARG A 513 17.72 -38.50 48.64
CA ARG A 513 17.39 -39.29 47.44
C ARG A 513 16.56 -40.51 47.86
N ARG A 514 15.49 -40.83 47.14
CA ARG A 514 14.87 -42.18 47.15
C ARG A 514 15.02 -42.81 45.76
N ARG A 515 15.36 -44.11 45.78
CA ARG A 515 15.81 -44.97 44.67
C ARG A 515 14.73 -45.31 43.63
N VAL A 516 15.18 -45.33 42.39
CA VAL A 516 14.96 -46.27 41.25
C VAL A 516 14.12 -47.53 41.51
N ARG A 517 13.20 -47.83 40.58
CA ARG A 517 12.99 -49.17 40.00
C ARG A 517 12.28 -49.08 38.64
N SER A 518 12.98 -49.47 37.57
CA SER A 518 12.39 -50.06 36.37
C SER A 518 12.70 -51.56 36.40
N THR A 519 11.71 -52.40 36.07
CA THR A 519 11.87 -53.79 35.62
C THR A 519 10.58 -54.25 34.96
N ALA A 520 10.76 -54.99 33.86
CA ALA A 520 9.81 -55.79 33.08
C ALA A 520 8.89 -55.04 32.11
#